data_AF-A0A2C8F6H7-F1
#
_entry.id   AF-A0A2C8F6H7-F1
#
_cell.length_a   1.000
_cell.length_b   1.000
_cell.length_c   1.000
_cell.angle_alpha   90.00
_cell.angle_beta   90.00
_cell.angle_gamma   90.00
#
_symmetry.space_group_name_H-M   'P 1'
#
loop_
_entity.id
_entity.type
_entity.pdbx_description
1 polymer ?
#
loop_
_entity_poly.entity_id
_entity_poly.type
_entity_poly.pdbx_seq_one_letter_code
_entity_poly.pdbx_strand_id
1 'polypeptide(L)'
;MALDPEAAKAEIIAFCESKSKNKSKFYFNDFTKLFPEEKSRAVKKILTQLIQEEKLVFWSSGSTTMYGLAGAGKQAASEGEG
;
A
#
# COMPACT_ATOMS: atom_id res chain seq x y z
N MET A 1 6.69 -8.85 19.30
CA MET A 1 7.51 -8.03 18.39
C MET A 1 6.76 -6.74 18.16
N ALA A 2 7.40 -5.58 18.30
CA ALA A 2 6.80 -4.34 17.81
C ALA A 2 7.22 -4.22 16.35
N LEU A 3 6.27 -4.11 15.43
CA LEU A 3 6.58 -3.75 14.05
C LEU A 3 7.24 -2.38 14.06
N ASP A 4 8.53 -2.32 13.72
CA ASP A 4 9.22 -1.08 13.52
C ASP A 4 8.59 -0.37 12.32
N PRO A 5 7.94 0.80 12.53
CA PRO A 5 7.18 1.44 11.47
C PRO A 5 8.09 1.84 10.31
N GLU A 6 9.33 2.24 10.56
CA GLU A 6 10.29 2.59 9.52
C GLU A 6 10.71 1.38 8.68
N ALA A 7 11.03 0.25 9.31
CA ALA A 7 11.40 -0.98 8.60
C ALA A 7 10.23 -1.49 7.74
N ALA A 8 9.02 -1.49 8.30
CA ALA A 8 7.82 -1.91 7.58
C ALA A 8 7.51 -0.99 6.39
N LYS A 9 7.68 0.33 6.55
CA LYS A 9 7.53 1.30 5.46
C LYS A 9 8.51 1.03 4.33
N ALA A 10 9.78 0.82 4.66
CA ALA A 10 10.82 0.54 3.67
C ALA A 10 10.51 -0.76 2.91
N GLU A 11 10.11 -1.81 3.61
CA GLU A 11 9.78 -3.11 3.00
C GLU A 11 8.56 -3.02 2.07
N ILE A 12 7.53 -2.25 2.45
CA ILE A 12 6.37 -1.99 1.59
C ILE A 12 6.77 -1.25 0.32
N ILE A 13 7.62 -0.23 0.43
CA ILE A 13 8.11 0.54 -0.73
C ILE A 13 8.94 -0.38 -1.63
N ALA A 14 9.90 -1.11 -1.07
CA ALA A 14 10.76 -2.03 -1.81
C ALA A 14 9.93 -3.12 -2.53
N PHE A 15 8.90 -3.67 -1.87
CA PHE A 15 7.96 -4.59 -2.49
C PHE A 15 7.24 -3.97 -3.69
N CYS A 16 6.71 -2.75 -3.51
CA CYS A 16 6.03 -2.05 -4.59
C CYS A 16 6.99 -1.74 -5.74
N GLU A 17 8.21 -1.28 -5.46
CA GLU A 17 9.23 -0.96 -6.48
C GLU A 17 9.66 -2.21 -7.25
N SER A 18 9.92 -3.32 -6.54
CA SER A 18 10.27 -4.62 -7.12
C SER A 18 9.20 -5.11 -8.09
N LYS A 19 7.93 -4.89 -7.76
CA LYS A 19 6.78 -5.27 -8.59
C LYS A 19 6.31 -4.17 -9.54
N SER A 20 6.85 -2.95 -9.44
CA SER A 20 6.41 -1.77 -10.21
C SER A 20 6.61 -1.93 -11.72
N LYS A 21 7.51 -2.83 -12.14
CA LYS A 21 7.67 -3.19 -13.56
C LYS A 21 6.46 -3.91 -14.15
N ASN A 22 5.62 -4.54 -13.32
CA ASN A 22 4.54 -5.41 -13.75
C ASN A 22 3.17 -4.91 -13.28
N LYS A 23 3.08 -4.38 -12.06
CA LYS A 23 1.85 -3.79 -11.50
C LYS A 23 2.19 -2.57 -10.65
N SER A 24 1.40 -1.50 -10.81
CA SER A 24 1.52 -0.27 -10.01
C SER A 24 0.55 -0.24 -8.82
N LYS A 25 -0.34 -1.24 -8.69
CA LYS A 25 -1.38 -1.32 -7.65
C LYS A 25 -1.40 -2.74 -7.04
N PHE A 26 -1.55 -2.82 -5.73
CA PHE A 26 -1.55 -4.04 -4.91
C PHE A 26 -2.73 -4.04 -3.95
N TYR A 27 -3.28 -5.22 -3.64
CA TYR A 27 -4.39 -5.29 -2.69
C TYR A 27 -3.89 -5.19 -1.25
N PHE A 28 -4.74 -4.71 -0.33
CA PHE A 28 -4.44 -4.75 1.11
C PHE A 28 -3.94 -6.13 1.58
N ASN A 29 -4.57 -7.19 1.05
CA ASN A 29 -4.24 -8.58 1.39
C ASN A 29 -2.82 -8.99 0.94
N ASP A 30 -2.24 -8.34 -0.07
CA ASP A 30 -0.85 -8.60 -0.47
C ASP A 30 0.13 -8.08 0.60
N PHE A 31 -0.17 -6.93 1.22
CA PHE A 31 0.65 -6.38 2.30
C PHE A 31 0.53 -7.18 3.59
N THR A 32 -0.67 -7.69 3.92
CA THR A 32 -0.83 -8.57 5.09
C THR A 32 -0.11 -9.91 4.92
N LYS A 33 0.12 -10.36 3.67
CA LYS A 33 0.94 -11.54 3.39
C LYS A 33 2.45 -11.29 3.51
N LEU A 34 2.92 -10.05 3.36
CA LEU A 34 4.32 -9.68 3.62
C LEU A 34 4.63 -9.73 5.12
N PHE A 35 3.65 -9.40 5.95
CA PHE A 35 3.77 -9.40 7.40
C PHE A 35 2.77 -10.37 8.03
N PRO A 36 2.90 -11.69 7.81
CA PRO A 36 1.93 -12.68 8.30
C PRO A 36 1.94 -12.81 9.83
N GLU A 37 3.05 -12.45 10.48
CA GLU A 37 3.18 -12.43 11.93
C GLU A 37 2.55 -11.18 12.56
N GLU A 38 2.23 -10.16 11.75
CA GLU A 38 1.67 -8.90 12.22
C GLU A 38 0.15 -8.85 12.10
N LYS A 39 -0.44 -8.07 13.01
CA LYS A 39 -1.88 -7.82 12.95
C LYS A 39 -2.20 -6.97 11.73
N SER A 40 -3.27 -7.30 11.01
CA SER A 40 -3.75 -6.51 9.87
C SER A 40 -3.97 -5.04 10.23
N ARG A 41 -4.33 -4.73 11.49
CA ARG A 41 -4.43 -3.37 12.01
C ARG A 41 -3.08 -2.62 11.99
N ALA A 42 -1.98 -3.29 12.32
CA ALA A 42 -0.64 -2.71 12.29
C ALA A 42 -0.24 -2.36 10.86
N VAL A 43 -0.38 -3.32 9.92
CA VAL A 43 -0.13 -3.12 8.49
C VAL A 43 -0.95 -1.96 7.94
N LYS A 44 -2.26 -1.91 8.26
CA LYS A 44 -3.13 -0.80 7.85
C LYS A 44 -2.63 0.56 8.37
N LYS A 45 -2.16 0.63 9.62
CA LYS A 45 -1.60 1.85 10.20
C LYS A 45 -0.34 2.31 9.47
N ILE A 46 0.51 1.38 9.03
CA ILE A 46 1.71 1.71 8.24
C ILE A 46 1.32 2.23 6.86
N LEU A 47 0.40 1.56 6.17
CA LEU A 47 -0.10 2.00 4.86
C LEU A 47 -0.75 3.39 4.93
N THR A 48 -1.56 3.67 5.96
CA THR A 48 -2.14 4.99 6.18
C THR A 48 -1.08 6.06 6.41
N GLN A 49 -0.01 5.78 7.16
CA GLN A 49 1.10 6.73 7.32
C GLN A 49 1.79 7.00 5.98
N LEU A 50 2.07 5.97 5.19
CA LEU A 50 2.68 6.14 3.86
C LEU A 50 1.81 6.96 2.90
N ILE A 51 0.48 6.87 3.03
CA ILE A 51 -0.45 7.71 2.27
C ILE A 51 -0.37 9.17 2.76
N GLN A 52 -0.33 9.39 4.07
CA GLN A 52 -0.16 10.73 4.65
C GLN A 52 1.17 11.37 4.27
N GLU A 53 2.22 10.57 4.12
CA GLU A 53 3.54 10.99 3.63
C GLU A 53 3.61 11.12 2.10
N GLU A 54 2.48 10.97 1.39
CA GLU A 54 2.39 11.02 -0.07
C GLU A 54 3.35 10.04 -0.78
N LYS A 55 3.74 8.96 -0.11
CA LYS A 55 4.59 7.90 -0.68
C LYS A 55 3.78 6.78 -1.31
N LEU A 56 2.57 6.55 -0.79
CA LEU A 56 1.59 5.64 -1.36
C LEU A 56 0.31 6.37 -1.72
N VAL A 57 -0.41 5.84 -2.70
CA VAL A 57 -1.76 6.25 -3.07
C VAL A 57 -2.71 5.12 -2.71
N PHE A 58 -3.88 5.52 -2.20
CA PHE A 58 -4.99 4.63 -1.88
C PHE A 58 -6.02 4.65 -3.01
N TRP A 59 -6.52 3.47 -3.36
CA TRP A 59 -7.67 3.31 -4.25
C TRP A 59 -8.72 2.43 -3.59
N SER A 60 -9.97 2.89 -3.65
CA SER A 60 -11.13 2.06 -3.33
C SER A 60 -11.54 1.29 -4.58
N SER A 61 -11.60 -0.04 -4.50
CA SER A 61 -12.07 -0.90 -5.59
C SER A 61 -13.24 -1.74 -5.08
N GLY A 62 -14.41 -1.08 -4.97
CA GLY A 62 -15.66 -1.71 -4.50
C GLY A 62 -15.54 -2.36 -3.13
N SER A 63 -15.48 -3.70 -3.11
CA SER A 63 -15.39 -4.52 -1.90
C SER A 63 -13.98 -4.65 -1.31
N THR A 64 -12.96 -4.09 -1.96
CA THR A 64 -11.56 -4.18 -1.52
C THR A 64 -10.81 -2.87 -1.68
N THR A 65 -9.64 -2.80 -1.05
CA THR A 65 -8.76 -1.62 -1.06
C THR A 65 -7.43 -1.95 -1.69
N MET A 66 -6.94 -1.02 -2.50
CA MET A 66 -5.68 -1.15 -3.20
C MET A 66 -4.73 0.00 -2.83
N TYR A 67 -3.44 -0.29 -2.85
CA TYR A 67 -2.36 0.64 -2.55
C TYR A 67 -1.27 0.52 -3.61
N GLY A 68 -0.46 1.55 -3.76
CA GLY A 68 0.57 1.60 -4.78
C GLY A 68 1.41 2.86 -4.65
N LEU A 69 2.58 2.88 -5.28
CA LEU A 69 3.53 3.98 -5.15
C LEU A 69 2.93 5.28 -5.71
N ALA A 70 3.07 6.35 -4.93
CA ALA A 70 2.77 7.68 -5.41
C ALA A 70 3.68 8.02 -6.60
N GLY A 71 3.09 8.60 -7.65
CA GLY A 71 3.80 8.88 -8.90
C GLY A 71 3.85 7.72 -9.91
N ALA A 72 3.70 6.45 -9.49
CA ALA A 72 3.60 5.31 -10.41
C ALA A 72 2.25 5.26 -11.17
N GLY A 73 1.31 6.14 -10.81
CA GLY A 73 -0.05 6.18 -11.31
C GLY A 73 -0.51 7.56 -11.78
N LYS A 74 0.28 8.28 -12.61
CA LYS A 74 -0.22 9.48 -13.33
C LYS A 74 -1.48 9.21 -14.20
N GLN A 75 -1.93 7.96 -14.32
CA GLN A 75 -3.22 7.58 -14.89
C GLN A 75 -4.06 6.81 -13.86
N ALA A 76 -4.90 7.50 -13.12
CA ALA A 76 -6.24 7.07 -12.73
C ALA A 76 -6.86 8.16 -11.84
N ALA A 77 -6.96 9.37 -12.36
CA ALA A 77 -8.05 10.26 -12.01
C ALA A 77 -9.27 9.76 -12.81
N SER A 78 -9.96 8.76 -12.30
CA SER A 78 -11.34 8.44 -12.68
C SER A 78 -11.85 7.33 -11.77
N GLU A 79 -13.15 7.41 -11.48
CA GLU A 79 -13.97 6.41 -10.80
C GLU A 79 -13.92 6.47 -9.28
N GLY A 80 -14.83 7.28 -8.72
CA GLY A 80 -15.17 7.15 -7.30
C GLY A 80 -16.12 8.15 -6.65
N GLU A 81 -16.76 9.09 -7.36
CA GLU A 81 -17.95 9.79 -6.82
C GLU A 81 -19.04 9.75 -7.88
N GLY A 82 -20.05 8.93 -7.61
CA GLY A 82 -21.43 9.19 -8.04
C GLY A 82 -22.13 10.08 -7.04
#